data_AF-A0A2G9QFN1-F1
#
_entry.id   AF-A0A2G9QFN1-F1
#
_cell.length_a   1.000
_cell.length_b   1.000
_cell.length_c   1.000
_cell.angle_alpha   90.00
_cell.angle_beta   90.00
_cell.angle_gamma   90.00
#
_symmetry.space_group_name_H-M   'P 1'
#
loop_
_entity.id
_entity.type
_entity.pdbx_description
1 polymer ?
#
loop_
_entity_poly.entity_id
_entity_poly.type
_entity_poly.pdbx_seq_one_letter_code
_entity_poly.pdbx_strand_id
1 'polypeptide(L)'
;CSYLEARNCQIESKYLIVLRKLQEALPYLDAEYCEVIKNLIEDALQSDMKRDHNQLSVHFRPLGEYDDYGFAIIPEYEVEHLKLLAKIQALEIRSNKLLTHEVVDKPLRMKWNSIEELNHSMELKNLVRCGIPPEHRKRVWKWLTAQRIQIRSHHYADLKAKCESSQHPASQQIELDIHRTLTNNKHFSCPTSEFIQKLRRVLLAYSWQNPTIGYCQGLNR
;
A
#
# COMPACT_ATOMS: atom_id res chain seq x y z
N CYS A 1 -6.43 17.19 7.49
CA CYS A 1 -6.19 18.20 6.44
C CYS A 1 -6.29 19.61 6.99
N SER A 2 -7.39 19.98 7.65
CA SER A 2 -7.60 21.30 8.27
C SER A 2 -6.47 21.77 9.19
N TYR A 3 -5.89 20.91 10.02
CA TYR A 3 -4.75 21.28 10.88
C TYR A 3 -3.49 21.65 10.09
N LEU A 4 -3.19 20.91 9.02
CA LEU A 4 -2.00 21.16 8.19
C LEU A 4 -2.19 22.39 7.30
N GLU A 5 -3.41 22.62 6.78
CA GLU A 5 -3.77 23.84 6.06
C GLU A 5 -3.70 25.06 6.99
N ALA A 6 -4.30 24.98 8.19
CA ALA A 6 -4.21 26.03 9.18
C ALA A 6 -2.76 26.32 9.58
N ARG A 7 -1.93 25.29 9.75
CA ARG A 7 -0.51 25.42 10.07
C ARG A 7 0.28 26.03 8.90
N ASN A 8 -0.04 25.68 7.66
CA ASN A 8 0.61 26.26 6.49
C ASN A 8 0.26 27.74 6.33
N CYS A 9 -1.03 28.10 6.44
CA CYS A 9 -1.47 29.49 6.44
C CYS A 9 -0.86 30.30 7.60
N GLN A 10 -0.69 29.71 8.78
CA GLN A 10 0.01 30.35 9.90
C GLN A 10 1.50 30.59 9.61
N ILE A 11 2.16 29.67 8.91
CA ILE A 11 3.57 29.82 8.52
C ILE A 11 3.71 30.90 7.45
N GLU A 12 2.84 30.90 6.43
CA GLU A 12 2.78 31.93 5.38
C GLU A 12 2.56 33.33 5.98
N SER A 13 1.59 33.46 6.90
CA SER A 13 1.32 34.72 7.61
C SER A 13 2.53 35.21 8.42
N LYS A 14 3.21 34.31 9.14
CA LYS A 14 4.42 34.64 9.90
C LYS A 14 5.57 35.09 8.99
N TYR A 15 5.74 34.43 7.84
CA TYR A 15 6.79 34.78 6.88
C TYR A 15 6.55 36.16 6.26
N LEU A 16 5.31 36.46 5.87
CA LEU A 16 4.93 37.79 5.36
C LEU A 16 5.18 38.90 6.39
N ILE A 17 4.88 38.64 7.67
CA ILE A 17 5.15 39.58 8.76
C ILE A 17 6.66 39.82 8.92
N VAL A 18 7.49 38.78 8.80
CA VAL A 18 8.95 38.90 8.89
C VAL A 18 9.50 39.69 7.69
N LEU A 19 9.02 39.44 6.47
CA LEU A 19 9.44 40.18 5.27
C LEU A 19 9.10 41.68 5.37
N ARG A 20 7.90 42.02 5.84
CA ARG A 20 7.50 43.43 6.04
C ARG A 20 8.35 44.11 7.11
N LYS A 21 8.64 43.41 8.22
CA LYS A 21 9.53 43.94 9.26
C LYS A 21 10.96 44.14 8.77
N LEU A 22 11.47 43.26 7.90
CA LEU A 22 12.78 43.42 7.27
C LEU A 22 12.80 44.62 6.32
N GLN A 23 11.71 44.86 5.59
CA GLN A 23 11.55 46.03 4.72
C GLN A 23 11.53 47.35 5.52
N GLU A 24 10.86 47.36 6.67
CA GLU A 24 10.77 48.54 7.55
C GLU A 24 12.05 48.78 8.37
N ALA A 25 12.76 47.72 8.76
CA ALA A 25 13.93 47.81 9.64
C ALA A 25 15.25 48.14 8.92
N LEU A 26 15.28 48.11 7.59
CA LEU A 26 16.52 48.26 6.81
C LEU A 26 16.40 49.35 5.72
N PRO A 27 16.45 50.63 6.09
CA PRO A 27 16.43 51.75 5.13
C PRO A 27 17.73 51.94 4.31
N TYR A 28 18.73 51.05 4.45
CA TYR A 28 20.05 51.16 3.80
C TYR A 28 20.48 49.88 3.05
N LEU A 29 19.55 49.01 2.69
CA LEU A 29 19.88 47.89 1.81
C LEU A 29 20.08 48.40 0.38
N ASP A 30 21.06 47.80 -0.31
CA ASP A 30 21.34 48.07 -1.73
C ASP A 30 20.04 47.96 -2.54
N ALA A 31 19.87 48.78 -3.58
CA ALA A 31 18.61 48.89 -4.32
C ALA A 31 18.11 47.53 -4.85
N GLU A 32 19.06 46.63 -5.12
CA GLU A 32 18.83 45.25 -5.53
C GLU A 32 18.13 44.40 -4.45
N TYR A 33 18.52 44.52 -3.17
CA TYR A 33 17.89 43.76 -2.07
C TYR A 33 16.49 44.29 -1.74
N CYS A 34 16.28 45.61 -1.83
CA CYS A 34 14.96 46.21 -1.66
C CYS A 34 13.99 45.70 -2.73
N GLU A 35 14.44 45.57 -3.98
CA GLU A 35 13.64 45.04 -5.07
C GLU A 35 13.35 43.54 -4.89
N VAL A 36 14.33 42.76 -4.41
CA VAL A 36 14.12 41.34 -4.08
C VAL A 36 13.08 41.17 -2.95
N ILE A 37 13.17 41.95 -1.87
CA ILE A 37 12.20 41.89 -0.77
C ILE A 37 10.80 42.29 -1.26
N LYS A 38 10.71 43.33 -2.09
CA LYS A 38 9.44 43.79 -2.67
C LYS A 38 8.82 42.72 -3.57
N ASN A 39 9.60 42.09 -4.44
CA ASN A 39 9.16 40.99 -5.29
C ASN A 39 8.69 39.78 -4.45
N LEU A 40 9.41 39.43 -3.38
CA LEU A 40 9.01 38.34 -2.47
C LEU A 40 7.71 38.65 -1.71
N ILE A 41 7.46 39.91 -1.36
CA ILE A 41 6.19 40.34 -0.76
C ILE A 41 5.05 40.29 -1.79
N GLU A 42 5.30 40.76 -3.02
CA GLU A 42 4.31 40.69 -4.10
C GLU A 42 3.97 39.24 -4.48
N ASP A 43 4.95 38.35 -4.54
CA ASP A 43 4.74 36.92 -4.79
C ASP A 43 3.92 36.25 -3.68
N ALA A 44 4.20 36.59 -2.41
CA ALA A 44 3.45 36.09 -1.26
C ALA A 44 2.01 36.63 -1.19
N LEU A 45 1.73 37.79 -1.78
CA LEU A 45 0.37 38.35 -1.88
C LEU A 45 -0.38 37.80 -3.11
N GLN A 46 0.34 37.55 -4.22
CA GLN A 46 -0.22 36.97 -5.43
C GLN A 46 -0.46 35.46 -5.32
N SER A 47 0.21 34.76 -4.40
CA SER A 47 -0.05 33.34 -4.13
C SER A 47 -1.47 33.07 -3.63
N ASP A 48 -2.19 34.07 -3.10
CA ASP A 48 -3.61 33.94 -2.75
C ASP A 48 -4.55 34.06 -3.97
N MET A 49 -4.15 34.81 -5.00
CA MET A 49 -4.93 35.02 -6.23
C MET A 49 -4.64 33.97 -7.32
N LYS A 50 -3.43 33.38 -7.33
CA LYS A 50 -3.07 32.27 -8.24
C LYS A 50 -3.66 30.93 -7.82
N ARG A 51 -4.21 30.80 -6.60
CA ARG A 51 -4.89 29.59 -6.10
C ARG A 51 -6.13 29.19 -6.93
N ASP A 52 -6.77 30.15 -7.62
CA ASP A 52 -8.01 29.89 -8.36
C ASP A 52 -7.84 29.64 -9.86
N HIS A 53 -6.74 30.05 -10.51
CA HIS A 53 -6.62 29.96 -11.98
C HIS A 53 -5.39 29.25 -12.54
N ASN A 54 -4.47 28.79 -11.69
CA ASN A 54 -3.45 27.83 -12.08
C ASN A 54 -3.29 26.77 -10.98
N GLN A 55 -4.40 26.10 -10.64
CA GLN A 55 -4.31 24.76 -10.13
C GLN A 55 -3.66 23.88 -11.22
N LEU A 56 -2.32 23.89 -11.26
CA LEU A 56 -1.58 22.65 -11.12
C LEU A 56 -2.08 22.03 -9.81
N SER A 57 -3.30 21.50 -9.87
CA SER A 57 -3.68 20.34 -9.13
C SER A 57 -2.72 19.28 -9.65
N VAL A 58 -1.51 19.28 -9.08
CA VAL A 58 -0.92 18.01 -8.69
C VAL A 58 -2.00 17.45 -7.80
N HIS A 59 -2.91 16.71 -8.44
CA HIS A 59 -3.99 16.00 -7.80
C HIS A 59 -3.24 14.94 -7.00
N PHE A 60 -2.72 15.36 -5.84
CA PHE A 60 -2.10 14.50 -4.87
C PHE A 60 -3.26 13.62 -4.44
N ARG A 61 -3.48 12.51 -5.17
CA ARG A 61 -4.41 11.48 -4.74
C ARG A 61 -4.00 11.19 -3.31
N PRO A 62 -4.87 11.47 -2.33
CA PRO A 62 -4.58 11.20 -0.94
C PRO A 62 -4.01 9.78 -0.85
N LEU A 63 -3.00 9.57 -0.01
CA LEU A 63 -2.60 8.20 0.29
C LEU A 63 -3.88 7.45 0.67
N GLY A 64 -4.15 6.35 -0.02
CA GLY A 64 -5.22 5.46 0.39
C GLY A 64 -4.99 5.04 1.84
N GLU A 65 -6.07 4.73 2.54
CA GLU A 65 -5.94 4.18 3.90
C GLU A 65 -5.26 2.80 3.86
N TYR A 66 -5.46 2.07 2.77
CA TYR A 66 -4.97 0.70 2.58
C TYR A 66 -4.27 0.53 1.24
N ASP A 67 -3.34 -0.43 1.18
CA ASP A 67 -2.71 -0.88 -0.05
C ASP A 67 -3.63 -1.79 -0.89
N ASP A 68 -3.10 -2.28 -2.03
CA ASP A 68 -3.83 -3.14 -2.96
C ASP A 68 -4.24 -4.50 -2.36
N TYR A 69 -3.64 -4.91 -1.23
CA TYR A 69 -3.97 -6.14 -0.52
C TYR A 69 -4.83 -5.89 0.72
N GLY A 70 -5.10 -4.63 1.05
CA GLY A 70 -5.92 -4.23 2.19
C GLY A 70 -5.15 -4.00 3.49
N PHE A 71 -3.81 -3.91 3.47
CA PHE A 71 -3.03 -3.53 4.66
C PHE A 71 -3.00 -2.02 4.85
N ALA A 72 -3.11 -1.56 6.09
CA ALA A 72 -3.07 -0.13 6.40
C ALA A 72 -1.72 0.48 5.96
N ILE A 73 -1.77 1.55 5.17
CA ILE A 73 -0.58 2.28 4.71
C ILE A 73 0.05 3.07 5.86
N ILE A 74 -0.79 3.62 6.72
CA ILE A 74 -0.38 4.36 7.91
C ILE A 74 -0.95 3.61 9.12
N PRO A 75 -0.09 3.03 9.99
CA PRO A 75 -0.57 2.36 11.19
C PRO A 75 -1.30 3.32 12.14
N GLU A 76 -2.26 2.79 12.89
CA GLU A 76 -2.98 3.54 13.91
C GLU A 76 -2.10 3.73 15.16
N TYR A 77 -1.41 4.86 15.25
CA TYR A 77 -0.68 5.25 16.45
C TYR A 77 -1.55 6.16 17.34
N GLU A 78 -1.55 5.95 18.65
CA GLU A 78 -2.23 6.88 19.58
C GLU A 78 -1.59 8.27 19.58
N VAL A 79 -0.26 8.31 19.48
CA VAL A 79 0.54 9.55 19.52
C VAL A 79 0.58 10.24 18.15
N GLU A 80 0.14 11.50 18.10
CA GLU A 80 0.03 12.27 16.85
C GLU A 80 1.37 12.45 16.12
N HIS A 81 2.47 12.65 16.85
CA HIS A 81 3.81 12.75 16.24
C HIS A 81 4.22 11.45 15.52
N LEU A 82 3.88 10.28 16.08
CA LEU A 82 4.17 8.99 15.45
C LEU A 82 3.33 8.78 14.19
N LYS A 83 2.04 9.17 14.21
CA LYS A 83 1.19 9.20 13.01
C LYS A 83 1.81 10.05 11.90
N LEU A 84 2.35 11.22 12.26
CA LEU A 84 3.00 12.12 11.31
C LEU A 84 4.25 11.50 10.70
N LEU A 85 5.13 10.91 11.51
CA LEU A 85 6.32 10.22 11.03
C LEU A 85 5.98 9.07 10.08
N ALA A 86 4.98 8.24 10.42
CA ALA A 86 4.52 7.16 9.57
C ALA A 86 3.96 7.66 8.23
N LYS A 87 3.25 8.79 8.25
CA LYS A 87 2.75 9.43 7.02
C LYS A 87 3.89 9.95 6.14
N ILE A 88 4.92 10.56 6.72
CA ILE A 88 6.11 11.01 6.00
C ILE A 88 6.80 9.82 5.33
N GLN A 89 7.04 8.73 6.08
CA GLN A 89 7.63 7.50 5.53
C GLN A 89 6.79 6.89 4.40
N ALA A 90 5.46 6.82 4.56
CA ALA A 90 4.57 6.31 3.52
C ALA A 90 4.62 7.15 2.23
N LEU A 91 4.70 8.48 2.36
CA LEU A 91 4.86 9.39 1.23
C LEU A 91 6.22 9.21 0.54
N GLU A 92 7.29 9.06 1.32
CA GLU A 92 8.64 8.83 0.79
C GLU A 92 8.71 7.50 0.01
N ILE A 93 8.19 6.41 0.59
CA ILE A 93 8.09 5.12 -0.09
C ILE A 93 7.29 5.24 -1.38
N ARG A 94 6.15 5.94 -1.36
CA ARG A 94 5.33 6.16 -2.56
C ARG A 94 6.07 6.96 -3.62
N SER A 95 6.77 8.02 -3.23
CA SER A 95 7.58 8.85 -4.13
C SER A 95 8.65 8.02 -4.82
N ASN A 96 9.42 7.26 -4.03
CA ASN A 96 10.44 6.34 -4.55
C ASN A 96 9.82 5.29 -5.48
N LYS A 97 8.68 4.70 -5.10
CA LYS A 97 7.95 3.73 -5.93
C LYS A 97 7.53 4.33 -7.27
N LEU A 98 7.06 5.58 -7.30
CA LEU A 98 6.69 6.27 -8.55
C LEU A 98 7.90 6.51 -9.44
N LEU A 99 9.05 6.90 -8.87
CA LEU A 99 10.30 7.05 -9.61
C LEU A 99 10.79 5.72 -10.19
N THR A 100 10.76 4.64 -9.40
CA THR A 100 11.13 3.30 -9.87
C THR A 100 10.14 2.72 -10.86
N HIS A 101 8.87 3.11 -10.77
CA HIS A 101 7.82 2.58 -11.64
C HIS A 101 8.10 2.89 -13.12
N GLU A 102 8.60 4.08 -13.42
CA GLU A 102 8.94 4.46 -14.79
C GLU A 102 10.20 3.75 -15.32
N VAL A 103 11.22 3.60 -14.49
CA VAL A 103 12.54 3.10 -14.92
C VAL A 103 12.61 1.57 -14.95
N VAL A 104 11.95 0.88 -13.99
CA VAL A 104 12.13 -0.57 -13.78
C VAL A 104 10.82 -1.34 -14.01
N ASP A 105 9.71 -0.92 -13.41
CA ASP A 105 8.46 -1.69 -13.48
C ASP A 105 7.85 -1.66 -14.89
N LYS A 106 7.92 -0.52 -15.58
CA LYS A 106 7.32 -0.39 -16.92
C LYS A 106 8.00 -1.31 -17.95
N PRO A 107 9.33 -1.37 -18.09
CA PRO A 107 9.98 -2.37 -18.93
C PRO A 107 9.68 -3.82 -18.51
N LEU A 108 9.64 -4.10 -17.19
CA LEU A 108 9.32 -5.44 -16.68
C LEU A 108 7.90 -5.86 -17.05
N ARG A 109 6.91 -4.99 -16.88
CA ARG A 109 5.51 -5.23 -17.29
C ARG A 109 5.41 -5.47 -18.80
N MET A 110 6.13 -4.72 -19.62
CA MET A 110 6.15 -4.94 -21.07
C MET A 110 6.67 -6.33 -21.42
N LYS A 111 7.75 -6.79 -20.77
CA LYS A 111 8.25 -8.17 -20.93
C LYS A 111 7.26 -9.23 -20.48
N TRP A 112 6.53 -8.99 -19.40
CA TRP A 112 5.47 -9.90 -18.97
C TRP A 112 4.29 -9.96 -19.95
N ASN A 113 3.96 -8.83 -20.57
CA ASN A 113 2.88 -8.73 -21.55
C ASN A 113 3.21 -9.45 -22.87
N SER A 114 4.48 -9.55 -23.25
CA SER A 114 4.90 -10.31 -24.43
C SER A 114 4.87 -11.83 -24.24
N ILE A 115 4.65 -12.33 -23.02
CA ILE A 115 4.58 -13.77 -22.75
C ILE A 115 3.14 -14.26 -22.96
N GLU A 116 2.88 -14.76 -24.17
CA GLU A 116 1.59 -15.40 -24.51
C GLU A 116 1.44 -16.74 -23.80
N GLU A 117 2.43 -17.63 -23.93
CA GLU A 117 2.43 -18.96 -23.33
C GLU A 117 3.53 -19.13 -22.28
N LEU A 118 3.20 -19.80 -21.18
CA LEU A 118 4.16 -20.09 -20.10
C LEU A 118 4.85 -21.44 -20.36
N ASN A 119 6.17 -21.40 -20.54
CA ASN A 119 7.01 -22.57 -20.72
C ASN A 119 8.24 -22.51 -19.79
N HIS A 120 8.85 -23.67 -19.53
CA HIS A 120 10.08 -23.72 -18.74
C HIS A 120 11.23 -23.11 -19.54
N SER A 121 11.68 -21.92 -19.15
CA SER A 121 12.81 -21.23 -19.76
C SER A 121 13.64 -20.49 -18.72
N MET A 122 14.93 -20.28 -19.01
CA MET A 122 15.80 -19.47 -18.15
C MET A 122 15.31 -18.02 -18.09
N GLU A 123 14.73 -17.53 -19.18
CA GLU A 123 14.11 -16.21 -19.26
C GLU A 123 12.93 -16.08 -18.29
N LEU A 124 11.97 -17.00 -18.33
CA LEU A 124 10.83 -16.99 -17.42
C LEU A 124 11.28 -17.07 -15.96
N LYS A 125 12.29 -17.90 -15.66
CA LYS A 125 12.86 -18.02 -14.32
C LYS A 125 13.46 -16.70 -13.84
N ASN A 126 14.15 -15.97 -14.72
CA ASN A 126 14.71 -14.66 -14.41
C ASN A 126 13.61 -13.61 -14.22
N LEU A 127 12.57 -13.61 -15.05
CA LEU A 127 11.43 -12.70 -14.90
C LEU A 127 10.70 -12.92 -13.57
N VAL A 128 10.49 -14.17 -13.16
CA VAL A 128 9.90 -14.49 -11.86
C VAL A 128 10.76 -13.94 -10.70
N ARG A 129 12.10 -14.02 -10.80
CA ARG A 129 13.03 -13.45 -9.81
C ARG A 129 13.00 -11.93 -9.77
N CYS A 130 12.77 -11.27 -10.90
CA CYS A 130 12.55 -9.82 -10.96
C CYS A 130 11.19 -9.39 -10.41
N GLY A 131 10.29 -10.34 -10.12
CA GLY A 131 8.95 -10.10 -9.61
C GLY A 131 7.87 -10.29 -10.66
N ILE A 132 6.73 -10.82 -10.21
CA ILE A 132 5.54 -11.03 -11.04
C ILE A 132 4.54 -9.89 -10.78
N PRO A 133 4.20 -9.08 -11.80
CA PRO A 133 3.19 -8.03 -11.69
C PRO A 133 1.83 -8.60 -11.25
N PRO A 134 1.03 -7.86 -10.46
CA PRO A 134 -0.23 -8.36 -9.90
C PRO A 134 -1.18 -9.00 -10.91
N GLU A 135 -1.32 -8.38 -12.09
CA GLU A 135 -2.19 -8.87 -13.18
C GLU A 135 -1.80 -10.25 -13.71
N HIS A 136 -0.51 -10.62 -13.61
CA HIS A 136 0.01 -11.90 -14.12
C HIS A 136 0.07 -13.00 -13.05
N ARG A 137 0.03 -12.65 -11.76
CA ARG A 137 0.21 -13.63 -10.66
C ARG A 137 -0.75 -14.79 -10.70
N LYS A 138 -2.04 -14.54 -10.95
CA LYS A 138 -3.06 -15.61 -11.00
C LYS A 138 -2.70 -16.66 -12.06
N ARG A 139 -2.31 -16.21 -13.26
CA ARG A 139 -1.93 -17.09 -14.37
C ARG A 139 -0.65 -17.84 -14.05
N VAL A 140 0.39 -17.11 -13.64
CA VAL A 140 1.73 -17.66 -13.41
C VAL A 140 1.76 -18.64 -12.23
N TRP A 141 1.15 -18.28 -11.10
CA TRP A 141 1.13 -19.15 -9.92
C TRP A 141 0.30 -20.42 -10.17
N LYS A 142 -0.84 -20.31 -10.87
CA LYS A 142 -1.64 -21.48 -11.28
C LYS A 142 -0.83 -22.40 -12.20
N TRP A 143 -0.10 -21.84 -13.16
CA TRP A 143 0.75 -22.64 -14.04
C TRP A 143 1.86 -23.33 -13.25
N LEU A 144 2.61 -22.60 -12.41
CA LEU A 144 3.69 -23.14 -11.59
C LEU A 144 3.23 -24.27 -10.66
N THR A 145 2.06 -24.13 -10.03
CA THR A 145 1.52 -25.19 -9.15
C THR A 145 1.06 -26.40 -9.96
N ALA A 146 0.45 -26.21 -11.12
CA ALA A 146 0.04 -27.29 -12.01
C ALA A 146 1.23 -28.12 -12.55
N GLN A 147 2.43 -27.53 -12.64
CA GLN A 147 3.65 -28.27 -13.01
C GLN A 147 4.10 -29.27 -11.94
N ARG A 148 3.66 -29.10 -10.69
CA ARG A 148 4.10 -29.94 -9.55
C ARG A 148 2.99 -30.82 -8.98
N ILE A 149 1.74 -30.42 -9.17
CA ILE A 149 0.59 -31.04 -8.53
C ILE A 149 -0.46 -31.33 -9.59
N GLN A 150 -0.89 -32.59 -9.64
CA GLN A 150 -2.05 -32.97 -10.42
C GLN A 150 -3.32 -32.64 -9.64
N ILE A 151 -4.07 -31.64 -10.11
CA ILE A 151 -5.35 -31.27 -9.51
C ILE A 151 -6.38 -32.33 -9.90
N ARG A 152 -6.90 -33.05 -8.90
CA ARG A 152 -8.03 -33.97 -9.09
C ARG A 152 -9.33 -33.17 -9.17
N SER A 153 -10.20 -33.54 -10.11
CA SER A 153 -11.53 -32.92 -10.20
C SER A 153 -12.31 -33.16 -8.90
N HIS A 154 -13.15 -32.20 -8.50
CA HIS A 154 -14.01 -32.24 -7.30
C HIS A 154 -13.31 -32.40 -5.94
N HIS A 155 -11.98 -32.55 -5.91
CA HIS A 155 -11.23 -32.87 -4.70
C HIS A 155 -11.45 -31.90 -3.53
N TYR A 156 -11.50 -30.59 -3.82
CA TYR A 156 -11.80 -29.60 -2.79
C TYR A 156 -13.26 -29.67 -2.31
N ALA A 157 -14.21 -30.00 -3.19
CA ALA A 157 -15.61 -30.17 -2.81
C ALA A 157 -15.78 -31.38 -1.86
N ASP A 158 -15.07 -32.48 -2.13
CA ASP A 158 -15.06 -33.66 -1.27
C ASP A 158 -14.46 -33.35 0.11
N LEU A 159 -13.34 -32.62 0.15
CA LEU A 159 -12.74 -32.16 1.41
C LEU A 159 -13.68 -31.23 2.18
N LYS A 160 -14.39 -30.34 1.48
CA LYS A 160 -15.38 -29.45 2.09
C LYS A 160 -16.53 -30.25 2.72
N ALA A 161 -17.08 -31.25 2.02
CA ALA A 161 -18.12 -32.12 2.56
C ALA A 161 -17.63 -32.91 3.80
N LYS A 162 -16.37 -33.32 3.83
CA LYS A 162 -15.75 -33.94 5.03
C LYS A 162 -15.67 -32.96 6.20
N CYS A 163 -15.30 -31.71 5.95
CA CYS A 163 -15.27 -30.67 6.99
C CYS A 163 -16.66 -30.42 7.61
N GLU A 164 -17.72 -30.52 6.81
CA GLU A 164 -19.10 -30.30 7.25
C GLU A 164 -19.69 -31.50 7.99
N SER A 165 -19.23 -32.71 7.67
CA SER A 165 -19.73 -33.96 8.27
C SER A 165 -18.95 -34.42 9.51
N SER A 166 -17.72 -33.93 9.72
CA SER A 166 -16.88 -34.37 10.84
C SER A 166 -15.93 -33.26 11.32
N GLN A 167 -15.74 -33.16 12.63
CA GLN A 167 -14.83 -32.19 13.23
C GLN A 167 -13.39 -32.73 13.20
N HIS A 168 -12.47 -31.94 12.63
CA HIS A 168 -11.04 -32.26 12.64
C HIS A 168 -10.37 -31.74 13.94
N PRO A 169 -9.41 -32.46 14.54
CA PRO A 169 -8.68 -31.99 15.73
C PRO A 169 -8.05 -30.59 15.55
N ALA A 170 -7.60 -30.28 14.34
CA ALA A 170 -7.06 -28.95 13.99
C ALA A 170 -8.07 -27.80 14.11
N SER A 171 -9.38 -28.08 14.13
CA SER A 171 -10.42 -27.05 14.10
C SER A 171 -10.28 -26.07 15.26
N GLN A 172 -10.04 -26.56 16.47
CA GLN A 172 -9.90 -25.70 17.65
C GLN A 172 -8.72 -24.75 17.51
N GLN A 173 -7.58 -25.27 17.07
CA GLN A 173 -6.37 -24.46 16.88
C GLN A 173 -6.55 -23.41 15.77
N ILE A 174 -7.23 -23.77 14.67
CA ILE A 174 -7.56 -22.83 13.59
C ILE A 174 -8.44 -21.69 14.10
N GLU A 175 -9.48 -21.98 14.91
CA GLU A 175 -10.34 -20.92 15.47
C GLU A 175 -9.57 -19.98 16.42
N LEU A 176 -8.65 -20.51 17.23
CA LEU A 176 -7.81 -19.69 18.09
C LEU A 176 -6.88 -18.78 17.26
N ASP A 177 -6.35 -19.28 16.14
CA ASP A 177 -5.34 -18.58 15.37
C ASP A 177 -5.93 -17.61 14.34
N ILE A 178 -7.12 -17.89 13.82
CA ILE A 178 -7.69 -17.11 12.72
C ILE A 178 -8.09 -15.69 13.15
N HIS A 179 -8.50 -15.48 14.40
CA HIS A 179 -8.88 -14.17 14.92
C HIS A 179 -7.67 -13.27 15.22
N ARG A 180 -6.48 -13.86 15.37
CA ARG A 180 -5.21 -13.15 15.59
C ARG A 180 -4.35 -13.03 14.32
N THR A 181 -4.94 -13.34 13.18
CA THR A 181 -4.28 -13.35 11.87
C THR A 181 -4.61 -12.11 11.07
N LEU A 182 -3.59 -11.47 10.47
CA LEU A 182 -3.76 -10.33 9.56
C LEU A 182 -4.61 -9.20 10.15
N THR A 183 -4.49 -8.93 11.45
CA THR A 183 -5.35 -7.98 12.17
C THR A 183 -5.24 -6.54 11.66
N ASN A 184 -4.13 -6.21 10.99
CA ASN A 184 -3.89 -4.93 10.32
C ASN A 184 -4.41 -4.86 8.87
N ASN A 185 -5.12 -5.89 8.41
CA ASN A 185 -5.72 -5.95 7.08
C ASN A 185 -7.24 -5.70 7.18
N LYS A 186 -7.77 -4.79 6.36
CA LYS A 186 -9.19 -4.42 6.33
C LYS A 186 -10.14 -5.59 6.10
N HIS A 187 -9.66 -6.64 5.43
CA HIS A 187 -10.47 -7.83 5.16
C HIS A 187 -10.51 -8.80 6.34
N PHE A 188 -9.60 -8.69 7.31
CA PHE A 188 -9.49 -9.62 8.44
C PHE A 188 -9.67 -8.94 9.80
N SER A 189 -9.75 -7.60 9.86
CA SER A 189 -9.93 -6.84 11.09
C SER A 189 -11.29 -7.07 11.77
N CYS A 190 -12.34 -7.35 11.00
CA CYS A 190 -13.67 -7.63 11.54
C CYS A 190 -13.90 -9.15 11.71
N PRO A 191 -14.22 -9.66 12.93
CA PRO A 191 -14.44 -11.08 13.18
C PRO A 191 -15.54 -11.72 12.32
N THR A 192 -16.51 -10.93 11.86
CA THR A 192 -17.62 -11.38 11.00
C THR A 192 -17.32 -11.29 9.50
N SER A 193 -16.09 -10.94 9.12
CA SER A 193 -15.68 -10.84 7.72
C SER A 193 -15.80 -12.17 6.97
N GLU A 194 -16.30 -12.11 5.73
CA GLU A 194 -16.34 -13.27 4.84
C GLU A 194 -14.95 -13.84 4.53
N PHE A 195 -13.88 -13.03 4.61
CA PHE A 195 -12.52 -13.47 4.33
C PHE A 195 -11.99 -14.39 5.43
N ILE A 196 -12.40 -14.18 6.68
CA ILE A 196 -12.13 -15.11 7.79
C ILE A 196 -12.79 -16.46 7.48
N GLN A 197 -14.05 -16.45 7.02
CA GLN A 197 -14.73 -17.69 6.63
C GLN A 197 -14.05 -18.38 5.44
N LYS A 198 -13.55 -17.62 4.45
CA LYS A 198 -12.79 -18.17 3.32
C LYS A 198 -11.48 -18.82 3.79
N LEU A 199 -10.71 -18.13 4.64
CA LEU A 199 -9.45 -18.66 5.17
C LEU A 199 -9.67 -19.91 6.02
N ARG A 200 -10.68 -19.90 6.91
CA ARG A 200 -11.09 -21.05 7.73
C ARG A 200 -11.32 -22.29 6.87
N ARG A 201 -12.12 -22.16 5.80
CA ARG A 201 -12.42 -23.29 4.89
C ARG A 201 -11.18 -23.86 4.23
N VAL A 202 -10.25 -23.02 3.80
CA VAL A 202 -9.00 -23.47 3.17
C VAL A 202 -8.11 -24.20 4.16
N LEU A 203 -7.94 -23.66 5.37
CA LEU A 203 -7.11 -24.28 6.41
C LEU A 203 -7.67 -25.63 6.87
N LEU A 204 -8.99 -25.72 7.05
CA LEU A 204 -9.66 -26.98 7.39
C LEU A 204 -9.52 -28.00 6.26
N ALA A 205 -9.79 -27.62 5.01
CA ALA A 205 -9.62 -28.51 3.87
C ALA A 205 -8.18 -29.02 3.74
N TYR A 206 -7.18 -28.15 3.98
CA TYR A 206 -5.78 -28.55 4.02
C TYR A 206 -5.50 -29.57 5.14
N SER A 207 -6.04 -29.34 6.34
CA SER A 207 -5.84 -30.26 7.47
C SER A 207 -6.39 -31.66 7.19
N TRP A 208 -7.54 -31.76 6.51
CA TRP A 208 -8.08 -33.04 6.03
C TRP A 208 -7.29 -33.65 4.86
N GLN A 209 -6.70 -32.81 4.01
CA GLN A 209 -5.90 -33.27 2.89
C GLN A 209 -4.60 -33.95 3.36
N ASN A 210 -4.02 -33.46 4.44
CA ASN A 210 -2.79 -33.99 5.01
C ASN A 210 -2.95 -34.21 6.52
N PRO A 211 -3.68 -35.24 6.95
CA PRO A 211 -4.03 -35.45 8.36
C PRO A 211 -2.81 -35.72 9.25
N THR A 212 -1.70 -36.21 8.69
CA THR A 212 -0.44 -36.43 9.41
C THR A 212 0.17 -35.11 9.90
N ILE A 213 0.08 -34.05 9.09
CA ILE A 213 0.53 -32.71 9.48
C ILE A 213 -0.61 -31.93 10.16
N GLY A 214 -1.83 -32.05 9.63
CA GLY A 214 -2.98 -31.29 10.07
C GLY A 214 -2.79 -29.79 9.83
N TYR A 215 -2.79 -29.03 10.93
CA TYR A 215 -2.56 -27.59 10.92
C TYR A 215 -1.36 -27.25 11.80
N CYS A 216 -0.45 -26.43 11.29
CA CYS A 216 0.69 -25.90 12.03
C CYS A 216 0.54 -24.38 12.21
N GLN A 217 0.90 -23.90 13.40
CA GLN A 217 0.91 -22.48 13.71
C GLN A 217 1.91 -21.76 12.78
N GLY A 218 1.39 -20.91 11.89
CA GLY A 218 2.17 -20.26 10.84
C GLY A 218 1.57 -20.42 9.44
N LEU A 219 0.71 -21.42 9.21
CA LEU A 219 0.02 -21.59 7.92
C LEU A 219 -0.94 -20.44 7.57
N ASN A 220 -1.27 -19.59 8.53
CA ASN A 220 -2.18 -18.45 8.37
C ASN A 220 -1.49 -17.09 8.49
N ARG A 221 -0.17 -17.01 8.64
CA ARG A 221 0.52 -15.72 8.78
C ARG A 221 0.69 -14.98 7.46
#